data_AF-A0A942Z773-F1
#
_entry.id   AF-A0A942Z773-F1
#
_cell.length_a   1.000
_cell.length_b   1.000
_cell.length_c   1.000
_cell.angle_alpha   90.00
_cell.angle_beta   90.00
_cell.angle_gamma   90.00
#
_symmetry.space_group_name_H-M   'P 1'
#
loop_
_entity.id
_entity.type
_entity.pdbx_description
1 polymer ?
#
loop_
_entity_poly.entity_id
_entity_poly.type
_entity_poly.pdbx_seq_one_letter_code
_entity_poly.pdbx_strand_id
1 'polypeptide(L)'
;MNDKLSITTEEPSFPKLLGIMVPILLLLTKDNNFKLDIKKLNLDRDFENQVQMMRGIKGYFSEDQQVILSKIQDVFDVLNKVNRIRLDKYDGVIQSQSSLAPIDKREKILAEIGRYSDGKNKELIDKVVDTKRNMFKTKNNIENHRQLVQSQSMSTLESIVLFMNCFKPILRDDMNKKVKKVEKVIEALTIPYENM
;
A
#
# COMPACT_ATOMS: atom_id res chain seq x y z
N MET A 1 36.70 56.56 40.67
CA MET A 1 37.53 55.41 40.26
C MET A 1 36.71 54.69 39.23
N ASN A 2 37.07 54.85 37.95
CA ASN A 2 36.23 54.45 36.82
C ASN A 2 36.63 53.06 36.33
N ASP A 3 35.60 52.24 36.12
CA ASP A 3 35.60 50.94 35.48
C ASP A 3 36.25 50.95 34.10
N LYS A 4 37.11 49.96 33.84
CA LYS A 4 37.43 49.49 32.49
C LYS A 4 37.65 47.98 32.53
N LEU A 5 36.56 47.22 32.35
CA LEU A 5 36.61 45.83 31.92
C LEU A 5 36.51 45.85 30.38
N SER A 6 37.63 45.68 29.69
CA SER A 6 37.66 45.57 28.23
C SER A 6 37.12 44.20 27.83
N ILE A 7 35.90 44.15 27.28
CA ILE A 7 35.36 42.96 26.62
C ILE A 7 35.70 43.10 25.13
N THR A 8 36.67 42.33 24.68
CA THR A 8 36.97 42.12 23.27
C THR A 8 35.87 41.26 22.68
N THR A 9 34.96 41.84 21.90
CA THR A 9 33.99 41.10 21.08
C THR A 9 34.71 40.49 19.90
N GLU A 10 34.99 39.19 19.96
CA GLU A 10 35.37 38.42 18.78
C GLU A 10 34.15 38.28 17.86
N GLU A 11 34.26 38.78 16.63
CA GLU A 11 33.28 38.57 15.57
C GLU A 11 33.19 37.08 15.21
N PRO A 12 32.00 36.46 15.16
CA PRO A 12 31.88 35.11 14.62
C PRO A 12 32.07 35.16 13.10
N SER A 13 33.22 34.66 12.66
CA SER A 13 33.51 34.37 11.25
C SER A 13 32.36 33.59 10.59
N PHE A 14 31.74 34.19 9.58
CA PHE A 14 30.82 33.52 8.66
C PHE A 14 31.59 33.01 7.42
N PRO A 15 32.08 31.76 7.40
CA PRO A 15 32.34 31.09 6.13
C PRO A 15 31.64 29.74 6.10
N LYS A 16 30.49 29.67 5.39
CA LYS A 16 29.86 28.45 4.80
C LYS A 16 28.45 28.68 4.24
N LEU A 17 27.81 29.82 4.51
CA LEU A 17 26.43 30.11 4.06
C LEU A 17 26.28 30.44 2.56
N LEU A 18 27.37 30.73 1.85
CA LEU A 18 27.32 30.99 0.40
C LEU A 18 26.95 29.75 -0.44
N GLY A 19 27.10 28.54 0.10
CA GLY A 19 26.75 27.29 -0.61
C GLY A 19 25.24 27.00 -0.72
N ILE A 20 24.43 27.65 0.13
CA ILE A 20 22.97 27.47 0.21
C ILE A 20 22.21 28.57 -0.55
N MET A 21 22.88 29.67 -0.93
CA MET A 21 22.26 30.77 -1.69
C MET A 21 22.10 30.47 -3.20
N VAL A 22 22.78 29.45 -3.73
CA VAL A 22 22.76 29.15 -5.17
C VAL A 22 21.38 28.71 -5.70
N PRO A 23 20.59 27.85 -5.01
CA PRO A 23 19.23 27.53 -5.44
C PRO A 23 18.26 28.71 -5.28
N ILE A 24 18.49 29.56 -4.27
CA ILE A 24 17.65 30.73 -3.96
C ILE A 24 17.82 31.81 -5.03
N LEU A 25 19.05 32.04 -5.50
CA LEU A 25 19.33 32.99 -6.58
C LEU A 25 18.75 32.51 -7.92
N LEU A 26 18.71 31.19 -8.16
CA LEU A 26 18.13 30.59 -9.37
C LEU A 26 16.60 30.64 -9.43
N LEU A 27 15.91 30.72 -8.28
CA LEU A 27 14.44 30.80 -8.22
C LEU A 27 13.90 32.24 -8.25
N LEU A 28 14.75 33.24 -7.95
CA LEU A 28 14.37 34.66 -7.94
C LEU A 28 14.59 35.37 -9.28
N THR A 29 15.29 34.76 -10.24
CA THR A 29 15.39 35.30 -11.60
C THR A 29 14.07 35.09 -12.34
N LYS A 30 13.32 36.18 -12.48
CA LYS A 30 11.99 36.35 -13.07
C LYS A 30 11.89 36.02 -14.59
N ASP A 31 12.80 35.22 -15.13
CA ASP A 31 12.84 34.86 -16.54
C ASP A 31 12.34 33.42 -16.76
N ASN A 32 11.22 33.30 -17.48
CA ASN A 32 10.45 32.08 -17.74
C ASN A 32 11.14 31.03 -18.64
N ASN A 33 12.47 30.94 -18.66
CA ASN A 33 13.21 29.97 -19.47
C ASN A 33 14.13 29.10 -18.60
N PHE A 34 13.54 28.35 -17.67
CA PHE A 34 14.28 27.35 -16.89
C PHE A 34 14.46 26.05 -17.69
N LYS A 35 15.58 25.95 -18.43
CA LYS A 35 16.09 24.65 -18.89
C LYS A 35 16.95 24.05 -17.79
N LEU A 36 16.35 23.12 -17.05
CA LEU A 36 16.99 22.36 -15.97
C LEU A 36 17.99 21.36 -16.59
N ASP A 37 19.25 21.79 -16.74
CA ASP A 37 20.33 20.94 -17.25
C ASP A 37 20.81 19.99 -16.14
N ILE A 38 20.20 18.81 -16.08
CA ILE A 38 20.44 17.78 -15.04
C ILE A 38 21.92 17.39 -14.95
N LYS A 39 22.70 17.53 -16.03
CA LYS A 39 24.14 17.23 -16.05
C LYS A 39 24.99 18.23 -15.26
N LYS A 40 24.49 19.45 -15.01
CA LYS A 40 25.19 20.48 -14.22
C LYS A 40 24.78 20.49 -12.75
N LEU A 41 23.74 19.77 -12.38
CA LEU A 41 23.37 19.60 -10.98
C LEU A 41 24.36 18.64 -10.34
N ASN A 42 25.10 19.13 -9.35
CA ASN A 42 25.94 18.28 -8.52
C ASN A 42 25.03 17.38 -7.66
N LEU A 43 24.68 16.23 -8.25
CA LEU A 43 23.78 15.24 -7.66
C LEU A 43 24.46 14.40 -6.58
N ASP A 44 25.77 14.55 -6.37
CA ASP A 44 26.50 13.85 -5.31
C ASP A 44 26.31 14.53 -3.92
N ARG A 45 25.43 15.54 -3.84
CA ARG A 45 25.04 16.18 -2.59
C ARG A 45 24.03 15.34 -1.81
N ASP A 46 24.10 15.43 -0.50
CA ASP A 46 23.16 14.81 0.43
C ASP A 46 21.85 15.62 0.49
N PHE A 47 20.97 15.35 -0.48
CA PHE A 47 19.66 16.00 -0.55
C PHE A 47 18.72 15.55 0.56
N GLU A 48 18.92 14.35 1.12
CA GLU A 48 18.09 13.83 2.21
C GLU A 48 18.26 14.68 3.48
N ASN A 49 19.50 14.99 3.85
CA ASN A 49 19.79 15.89 4.96
C ASN A 49 19.26 17.32 4.71
N GLN A 50 19.26 17.79 3.46
CA GLN A 50 18.70 19.10 3.12
C GLN A 50 17.18 19.12 3.25
N VAL A 51 16.48 18.05 2.89
CA VAL A 51 15.02 17.90 3.10
C VAL A 51 14.71 17.88 4.60
N GLN A 52 15.46 17.13 5.41
CA GLN A 52 15.25 17.08 6.86
C GLN A 52 15.51 18.43 7.53
N MET A 53 16.59 19.11 7.15
CA MET A 53 16.90 20.46 7.62
C MET A 53 15.75 21.43 7.28
N MET A 54 15.26 21.40 6.02
CA MET A 54 14.17 22.27 5.58
C MET A 54 12.89 22.05 6.39
N ARG A 55 12.54 20.79 6.68
CA ARG A 55 11.40 20.44 7.55
C ARG A 55 11.59 20.98 8.98
N GLY A 56 12.80 20.88 9.52
CA GLY A 56 13.10 21.33 10.88
C GLY A 56 13.08 22.85 11.04
N ILE A 57 13.52 23.61 10.03
CA ILE A 57 13.58 25.08 10.12
C ILE A 57 12.28 25.78 9.70
N LYS A 58 11.44 25.13 8.88
CA LYS A 58 10.25 25.77 8.28
C LYS A 58 9.33 26.44 9.31
N GLY A 59 9.13 25.81 10.47
CA GLY A 59 8.22 26.31 11.51
C GLY A 59 8.61 27.67 12.11
N TYR A 60 9.84 28.14 11.89
CA TYR A 60 10.32 29.43 12.40
C TYR A 60 10.11 30.59 11.42
N PHE A 61 9.53 30.35 10.24
CA PHE A 61 9.33 31.36 9.19
C PHE A 61 7.85 31.78 9.09
N SER A 62 7.59 32.93 8.44
CA SER A 62 6.22 33.38 8.16
C SER A 62 5.53 32.47 7.14
N GLU A 63 4.19 32.48 7.09
CA GLU A 63 3.41 31.59 6.21
C GLU A 63 3.84 31.68 4.73
N ASP A 64 4.02 32.89 4.19
CA ASP A 64 4.50 33.09 2.82
C ASP A 64 5.89 32.47 2.58
N GLN A 65 6.78 32.59 3.57
CA GLN A 65 8.10 31.99 3.52
C GLN A 65 8.02 30.47 3.66
N GLN A 66 7.12 29.94 4.48
CA GLN A 66 6.89 28.50 4.61
C GLN A 66 6.40 27.88 3.29
N VAL A 67 5.59 28.59 2.51
CA VAL A 67 5.18 28.17 1.17
C VAL A 67 6.40 28.05 0.24
N ILE A 68 7.28 29.05 0.25
CA ILE A 68 8.52 29.04 -0.55
C ILE A 68 9.42 27.88 -0.11
N LEU A 69 9.63 27.69 1.20
CA LEU A 69 10.45 26.61 1.75
C LEU A 69 9.86 25.23 1.44
N SER A 70 8.54 25.09 1.40
CA SER A 70 7.88 23.83 1.00
C SER A 70 8.12 23.52 -0.48
N LYS A 71 8.06 24.52 -1.37
CA LYS A 71 8.42 24.34 -2.79
C LYS A 71 9.88 23.91 -2.96
N ILE A 72 10.79 24.49 -2.18
CA ILE A 72 12.21 24.12 -2.20
C ILE A 72 12.40 22.69 -1.66
N GLN A 73 11.68 22.32 -0.60
CA GLN A 73 11.68 20.96 -0.05
C GLN A 73 11.26 19.94 -1.11
N ASP A 74 10.22 20.23 -1.89
CA ASP A 74 9.74 19.34 -2.96
C ASP A 74 10.79 19.18 -4.07
N VAL A 75 11.49 20.26 -4.44
CA VAL A 75 12.60 20.20 -5.41
C VAL A 75 13.72 19.30 -4.90
N PHE A 76 14.13 19.43 -3.64
CA PHE A 76 15.15 18.55 -3.07
C PHE A 76 14.70 17.10 -2.97
N ASP A 77 13.43 16.83 -2.67
CA ASP A 77 12.88 15.47 -2.67
C ASP A 77 12.90 14.84 -4.08
N VAL A 78 12.57 15.62 -5.11
CA VAL A 78 12.69 15.18 -6.51
C VAL A 78 14.14 14.90 -6.88
N LEU A 79 15.08 15.79 -6.53
CA LEU A 79 16.51 15.58 -6.79
C LEU A 79 17.05 14.34 -6.05
N ASN A 80 16.59 14.10 -4.81
CA ASN A 80 16.93 12.90 -4.06
C ASN A 80 16.44 11.63 -4.76
N LYS A 81 15.19 11.63 -5.25
CA LYS A 81 14.62 10.51 -6.03
C LYS A 81 15.40 10.26 -7.33
N VAL A 82 15.77 11.32 -8.06
CA VAL A 82 16.60 11.22 -9.27
C VAL A 82 17.98 10.67 -8.96
N ASN A 83 18.61 11.14 -7.87
CA ASN A 83 19.91 10.64 -7.44
C ASN A 83 19.85 9.16 -7.06
N ARG A 84 18.79 8.75 -6.36
CA ARG A 84 18.52 7.35 -6.01
C ARG A 84 18.43 6.45 -7.23
N ILE A 85 17.71 6.88 -8.27
CA ILE A 85 17.60 6.15 -9.55
C ILE A 85 18.96 6.04 -10.23
N ARG A 86 19.73 7.15 -10.31
CA ARG A 86 21.06 7.17 -10.95
C ARG A 86 22.06 6.24 -10.25
N LEU A 87 22.04 6.23 -8.93
CA LEU A 87 22.99 5.46 -8.11
C LEU A 87 22.53 4.02 -7.85
N ASP A 88 21.33 3.64 -8.29
CA ASP A 88 20.68 2.35 -8.02
C ASP A 88 20.61 1.98 -6.53
N LYS A 89 20.52 3.00 -5.66
CA LYS A 89 20.56 2.82 -4.19
C LYS A 89 19.15 2.67 -3.62
N TYR A 90 18.60 1.47 -3.68
CA TYR A 90 17.28 1.16 -3.12
C TYR A 90 17.31 0.46 -1.75
N ASP A 91 18.48 0.39 -1.11
CA ASP A 91 18.64 -0.14 0.23
C ASP A 91 17.69 0.57 1.22
N GLY A 92 16.98 -0.19 2.04
CA GLY A 92 15.97 0.32 2.98
C GLY A 92 14.61 0.67 2.36
N VAL A 93 14.51 0.84 1.04
CA VAL A 93 13.23 0.97 0.31
C VAL A 93 12.67 -0.41 -0.02
N ILE A 94 13.55 -1.37 -0.33
CA ILE A 94 13.15 -2.75 -0.64
C ILE A 94 12.67 -3.43 0.65
N GLN A 95 11.36 -3.65 0.75
CA GLN A 95 10.76 -4.45 1.81
C GLN A 95 10.30 -5.79 1.23
N SER A 96 10.95 -6.88 1.67
CA SER A 96 10.56 -8.23 1.26
C SER A 96 9.56 -8.82 2.25
N GLN A 97 8.33 -9.12 1.80
CA GLN A 97 7.41 -9.98 2.53
C GLN A 97 7.67 -11.45 2.17
N SER A 98 8.85 -11.96 2.53
CA SER A 98 9.30 -13.31 2.17
C SER A 98 8.38 -14.41 2.74
N SER A 99 7.73 -14.17 3.88
CA SER A 99 6.92 -15.13 4.64
C SER A 99 5.60 -15.56 3.97
N LEU A 100 5.10 -14.84 2.97
CA LEU A 100 3.85 -15.20 2.30
C LEU A 100 4.06 -16.27 1.23
N ALA A 101 3.11 -17.21 1.13
CA ALA A 101 3.07 -18.17 0.04
C ALA A 101 2.93 -17.45 -1.32
N PRO A 102 3.49 -17.99 -2.41
CA PRO A 102 3.45 -17.35 -3.73
C PRO A 102 2.05 -16.99 -4.21
N ILE A 103 1.05 -17.81 -3.90
CA ILE A 103 -0.35 -17.59 -4.31
C ILE A 103 -1.01 -16.44 -3.53
N ASP A 104 -0.61 -16.20 -2.28
CA ASP A 104 -1.14 -15.12 -1.46
C ASP A 104 -0.44 -13.79 -1.78
N LYS A 105 0.84 -13.85 -2.17
CA LYS A 105 1.55 -12.71 -2.76
C LYS A 105 0.83 -12.22 -4.02
N ARG A 106 0.47 -13.13 -4.93
CA ARG A 106 -0.28 -12.78 -6.16
C ARG A 106 -1.64 -12.18 -5.87
N GLU A 107 -2.38 -12.71 -4.90
CA GLU A 107 -3.67 -12.14 -4.48
C GLU A 107 -3.51 -10.71 -3.95
N LYS A 108 -2.54 -10.48 -3.04
CA LYS A 108 -2.29 -9.13 -2.50
C LYS A 108 -1.88 -8.15 -3.59
N ILE A 109 -1.03 -8.57 -4.53
CA ILE A 109 -0.62 -7.74 -5.67
C ILE A 109 -1.83 -7.38 -6.52
N LEU A 110 -2.67 -8.36 -6.87
CA LEU A 110 -3.88 -8.11 -7.66
C LEU A 110 -4.86 -7.19 -6.92
N ALA A 111 -5.08 -7.40 -5.63
CA ALA A 111 -5.94 -6.53 -4.81
C ALA A 111 -5.41 -5.08 -4.77
N GLU A 112 -4.09 -4.90 -4.65
CA GLU A 112 -3.48 -3.57 -4.64
C GLU A 112 -3.56 -2.90 -6.03
N ILE A 113 -3.32 -3.64 -7.12
CA ILE A 113 -3.53 -3.14 -8.49
C ILE A 113 -5.00 -2.75 -8.70
N GLY A 114 -5.94 -3.57 -8.20
CA GLY A 114 -7.38 -3.32 -8.30
C GLY A 114 -7.82 -2.03 -7.62
N ARG A 115 -7.18 -1.63 -6.51
CA ARG A 115 -7.45 -0.36 -5.82
C ARG A 115 -7.19 0.88 -6.67
N TYR A 116 -6.20 0.81 -7.56
CA TYR A 116 -5.81 1.91 -8.45
C TYR A 116 -6.23 1.67 -9.92
N SER A 117 -6.97 0.61 -10.19
CA SER A 117 -7.52 0.32 -11.51
C SER A 117 -8.96 0.81 -11.61
N ASP A 118 -9.38 1.21 -12.82
CA ASP A 118 -10.74 1.67 -13.10
C ASP A 118 -11.46 0.79 -14.12
N GLY A 119 -12.79 0.87 -14.09
CA GLY A 119 -13.69 0.24 -15.07
C GLY A 119 -13.52 -1.28 -15.18
N LYS A 120 -13.39 -1.77 -16.41
CA LYS A 120 -13.35 -3.20 -16.73
C LYS A 120 -12.18 -3.95 -16.09
N ASN A 121 -11.05 -3.27 -15.89
CA ASN A 121 -9.86 -3.89 -15.30
C ASN A 121 -10.07 -4.18 -13.81
N LYS A 122 -10.69 -3.24 -13.09
CA LYS A 122 -11.07 -3.45 -11.69
C LYS A 122 -12.07 -4.61 -11.55
N GLU A 123 -13.11 -4.62 -12.39
CA GLU A 123 -14.12 -5.68 -12.37
C GLU A 123 -13.50 -7.08 -12.62
N LEU A 124 -12.55 -7.18 -13.55
CA LEU A 124 -11.83 -8.43 -13.82
C LEU A 124 -11.00 -8.87 -12.61
N ILE A 125 -10.24 -7.95 -12.01
CA ILE A 125 -9.40 -8.21 -10.84
C ILE A 125 -10.25 -8.68 -9.67
N ASP A 126 -11.33 -7.97 -9.36
CA ASP A 126 -12.24 -8.30 -8.26
C ASP A 126 -12.83 -9.71 -8.48
N LYS A 127 -13.29 -10.02 -9.69
CA LYS A 127 -13.78 -11.36 -10.04
C LYS A 127 -12.74 -12.46 -9.83
N VAL A 128 -11.48 -12.22 -10.21
CA VAL A 128 -10.41 -13.21 -10.05
C VAL A 128 -10.10 -13.45 -8.57
N VAL A 129 -9.99 -12.39 -7.78
CA VAL A 129 -9.75 -12.46 -6.33
C VAL A 129 -10.91 -13.19 -5.63
N ASP A 130 -12.16 -12.80 -5.94
CA ASP A 130 -13.35 -13.44 -5.38
C ASP A 130 -13.46 -14.91 -5.79
N THR A 131 -13.13 -15.24 -7.03
CA THR A 131 -13.12 -16.64 -7.51
C THR A 131 -12.13 -17.48 -6.71
N LYS A 132 -10.89 -17.00 -6.51
CA LYS A 132 -9.91 -17.68 -5.65
C LYS A 132 -10.50 -17.90 -4.25
N ARG A 133 -11.04 -16.83 -3.64
CA ARG A 133 -11.59 -16.89 -2.28
C ARG A 133 -12.74 -17.89 -2.17
N ASN A 134 -13.63 -17.93 -3.16
CA ASN A 134 -14.74 -18.87 -3.20
C ASN A 134 -14.27 -20.32 -3.41
N MET A 135 -13.27 -20.55 -4.26
CA MET A 135 -12.66 -21.88 -4.41
C MET A 135 -12.02 -22.37 -3.11
N PHE A 136 -11.28 -21.51 -2.40
CA PHE A 136 -10.69 -21.86 -1.11
C PHE A 136 -11.75 -22.14 -0.04
N LYS A 137 -12.83 -21.34 0.00
CA LYS A 137 -13.99 -21.64 0.87
C LYS A 137 -14.59 -23.00 0.56
N THR A 138 -14.81 -23.33 -0.70
CA THR A 138 -15.32 -24.64 -1.10
C THR A 138 -14.39 -25.76 -0.70
N LYS A 139 -13.07 -25.61 -0.91
CA LYS A 139 -12.07 -26.58 -0.44
C LYS A 139 -12.16 -26.81 1.07
N ASN A 140 -12.17 -25.74 1.86
CA ASN A 140 -12.26 -25.83 3.32
C ASN A 140 -13.59 -26.48 3.76
N ASN A 141 -14.69 -26.16 3.09
CA ASN A 141 -15.98 -26.79 3.38
C ASN A 141 -15.94 -28.31 3.11
N ILE A 142 -15.30 -28.75 2.02
CA ILE A 142 -15.13 -30.18 1.70
C ILE A 142 -14.27 -30.87 2.75
N GLU A 143 -13.16 -30.26 3.17
CA GLU A 143 -12.29 -30.80 4.22
C GLU A 143 -13.03 -30.94 5.55
N ASN A 144 -13.80 -29.92 5.94
CA ASN A 144 -14.63 -29.98 7.14
C ASN A 144 -15.73 -31.05 7.04
N HIS A 145 -16.38 -31.16 5.88
CA HIS A 145 -17.39 -32.20 5.65
C HIS A 145 -16.79 -33.60 5.78
N ARG A 146 -15.59 -33.84 5.23
CA ARG A 146 -14.89 -35.11 5.40
C ARG A 146 -14.63 -35.44 6.86
N GLN A 147 -14.23 -34.46 7.67
CA GLN A 147 -14.02 -34.66 9.12
C GLN A 147 -15.34 -34.97 9.85
N LEU A 148 -16.43 -34.28 9.49
CA LEU A 148 -17.76 -34.51 10.08
C LEU A 148 -18.29 -35.92 9.77
N VAL A 149 -18.20 -36.37 8.51
CA VAL A 149 -18.65 -37.72 8.11
C VAL A 149 -17.84 -38.82 8.79
N GLN A 150 -16.54 -38.57 9.07
CA GLN A 150 -15.70 -39.52 9.79
C GLN A 150 -15.99 -39.58 11.30
N SER A 151 -16.55 -38.52 11.88
CA SER A 151 -16.73 -38.37 13.34
C SER A 151 -18.16 -38.54 13.82
N GLN A 152 -19.16 -38.46 12.94
CA GLN A 152 -20.57 -38.54 13.29
C GLN A 152 -21.29 -39.62 12.48
N SER A 153 -22.20 -40.35 13.15
CA SER A 153 -23.18 -41.25 12.52
C SER A 153 -24.25 -40.41 11.81
N MET A 154 -23.90 -39.87 10.65
CA MET A 154 -24.80 -39.06 9.82
C MET A 154 -25.51 -39.94 8.80
N SER A 155 -26.79 -39.68 8.54
CA SER A 155 -27.52 -40.42 7.50
C SER A 155 -26.91 -40.14 6.12
N THR A 156 -26.99 -41.11 5.20
CA THR A 156 -26.45 -40.97 3.85
C THR A 156 -27.08 -39.78 3.10
N LEU A 157 -28.37 -39.52 3.33
CA LEU A 157 -29.10 -38.41 2.70
C LEU A 157 -28.64 -37.04 3.23
N GLU A 158 -28.48 -36.87 4.54
CA GLU A 158 -27.95 -35.64 5.14
C GLU A 158 -26.50 -35.38 4.69
N SER A 159 -25.69 -36.43 4.59
CA SER A 159 -24.31 -36.34 4.10
C SER A 159 -24.24 -35.80 2.68
N ILE A 160 -25.11 -36.29 1.77
CA ILE A 160 -25.20 -35.80 0.38
C ILE A 160 -25.59 -34.31 0.34
N VAL A 161 -26.57 -33.89 1.16
CA VAL A 161 -26.98 -32.49 1.24
C VAL A 161 -25.82 -31.60 1.70
N LEU A 162 -25.13 -31.99 2.77
CA LEU A 162 -24.00 -31.26 3.31
C LEU A 162 -22.84 -31.18 2.31
N PHE A 163 -22.60 -32.26 1.56
CA PHE A 163 -21.62 -32.25 0.49
C PHE A 163 -21.99 -31.25 -0.61
N MET A 164 -23.24 -31.24 -1.08
CA MET A 164 -23.72 -30.26 -2.06
C MET A 164 -23.54 -28.82 -1.56
N ASN A 165 -23.76 -28.59 -0.26
CA ASN A 165 -23.59 -27.29 0.37
C ASN A 165 -22.16 -26.76 0.36
N CYS A 166 -21.17 -27.63 0.29
CA CYS A 166 -19.77 -27.22 0.20
C CYS A 166 -19.48 -26.38 -1.06
N PHE A 167 -20.24 -26.61 -2.13
CA PHE A 167 -20.06 -25.94 -3.42
C PHE A 167 -20.85 -24.63 -3.55
N LYS A 168 -21.77 -24.30 -2.63
CA LYS A 168 -22.55 -23.04 -2.66
C LYS A 168 -21.72 -21.77 -2.98
N PRO A 169 -20.47 -21.59 -2.47
CA PRO A 169 -19.67 -20.41 -2.77
C PRO A 169 -19.28 -20.24 -4.26
N ILE A 170 -19.21 -21.31 -5.04
CA ILE A 170 -18.81 -21.27 -6.46
C ILE A 170 -19.98 -21.47 -7.43
N LEU A 171 -21.17 -21.78 -6.91
CA LEU A 171 -22.36 -22.00 -7.73
C LEU A 171 -23.01 -20.67 -8.12
N ARG A 172 -23.56 -20.66 -9.34
CA ARG A 172 -24.45 -19.60 -9.80
C ARG A 172 -25.77 -19.61 -9.03
N ASP A 173 -26.46 -18.49 -8.98
CA ASP A 173 -27.71 -18.35 -8.22
C ASP A 173 -28.81 -19.33 -8.63
N ASP A 174 -28.91 -19.64 -9.92
CA ASP A 174 -29.86 -20.63 -10.44
C ASP A 174 -29.55 -22.04 -9.90
N MET A 175 -28.27 -22.40 -9.83
CA MET A 175 -27.80 -23.66 -9.27
C MET A 175 -28.01 -23.69 -7.75
N ASN A 176 -27.73 -22.58 -7.04
CA ASN A 176 -28.01 -22.46 -5.61
C ASN A 176 -29.50 -22.62 -5.28
N LYS A 177 -30.40 -22.09 -6.12
CA LYS A 177 -31.84 -22.32 -5.99
C LYS A 177 -32.21 -23.80 -6.15
N LYS A 178 -31.55 -24.52 -7.06
CA LYS A 178 -31.75 -25.97 -7.25
C LYS A 178 -31.24 -26.76 -6.04
N VAL A 179 -30.07 -26.43 -5.50
CA VAL A 179 -29.55 -27.03 -4.26
C VAL A 179 -30.55 -26.85 -3.11
N LYS A 180 -31.10 -25.65 -2.92
CA LYS A 180 -32.14 -25.39 -1.91
C LYS A 180 -33.43 -26.20 -2.10
N LYS A 181 -33.80 -26.54 -3.34
CA LYS A 181 -34.95 -27.41 -3.60
C LYS A 181 -34.66 -28.85 -3.18
N VAL A 182 -33.45 -29.34 -3.48
CA VAL A 182 -33.00 -30.68 -3.08
C VAL A 182 -32.94 -30.78 -1.55
N GLU A 183 -32.42 -29.76 -0.87
CA GLU A 183 -32.43 -29.65 0.60
C GLU A 183 -33.83 -29.88 1.17
N LYS A 184 -34.84 -29.15 0.65
CA LYS A 184 -36.24 -29.26 1.10
C LYS A 184 -36.87 -30.62 0.84
N VAL A 185 -36.57 -31.23 -0.32
CA VAL A 185 -37.10 -32.57 -0.65
C VAL A 185 -36.52 -33.60 0.31
N ILE A 186 -35.22 -33.51 0.60
CA ILE A 186 -34.57 -34.43 1.52
C ILE A 186 -35.10 -34.23 2.93
N GLU A 187 -35.22 -32.99 3.42
CA GLU A 187 -35.87 -32.69 4.72
C GLU A 187 -37.26 -33.33 4.82
N ALA A 188 -38.10 -33.21 3.78
CA ALA A 188 -39.43 -33.82 3.77
C ALA A 188 -39.40 -35.37 3.83
N LEU A 189 -38.36 -36.00 3.31
CA LEU A 189 -38.18 -37.45 3.34
C LEU A 189 -37.58 -37.96 4.66
N THR A 190 -36.87 -37.11 5.42
CA THR A 190 -36.32 -37.47 6.73
C THR A 190 -37.23 -37.14 7.91
N ILE A 191 -38.33 -36.38 7.73
CA ILE A 191 -39.32 -36.17 8.80
C ILE A 191 -39.95 -37.53 9.16
N PRO A 192 -39.84 -38.00 10.41
CA PRO A 192 -40.43 -39.27 10.81
C PRO A 192 -41.96 -39.21 10.70
N TYR A 193 -42.53 -40.29 10.16
CA TYR A 193 -43.96 -40.55 9.95
C TYR A 193 -44.70 -40.79 11.29
N GLU A 194 -44.49 -39.95 12.32
CA GLU A 194 -45.09 -40.13 13.66
C GLU A 194 -46.11 -39.07 14.06
N ASN A 195 -46.54 -38.18 13.17
CA ASN A 195 -47.63 -37.22 13.44
C ASN A 195 -48.60 -37.07 12.25
N MET A 196 -49.11 -38.19 11.73
CA MET A 196 -50.34 -38.22 10.91
C MET A 196 -51.32 -39.25 11.45
#